data_AF-A0A7Y0AKQ8-F1
#
_entry.id   AF-A0A7Y0AKQ8-F1
#
_cell.length_a   1.000
_cell.length_b   1.000
_cell.length_c   1.000
_cell.angle_alpha   90.00
_cell.angle_beta   90.00
_cell.angle_gamma   90.00
#
_symmetry.space_group_name_H-M   'P 1'
#
loop_
_entity.id
_entity.type
_entity.pdbx_description
1 polymer ?
#
loop_
_entity_poly.entity_id
_entity_poly.type
_entity_poly.pdbx_seq_one_letter_code
_entity_poly.pdbx_strand_id
1 'polypeptide(L)'
;MILTLINISFGIGEFFSTTFLILIILSFCVYLYRISKKYQKSKYAISCLSIILTLHLVVFPFLYTLMLKSNPASFEFKTAIRDSRKQVVFNEWLDDSKNIPYEIKYLENIKSSNYTILNKSLKELKQLTFTDSSIIHSDFNFSIPSRNNDLTATIYIFDKRGLLKKKLYKGGSQTGLDSMKFGSVINEDINYLKNELHYYKVKKAELDRNNFWTYATLLPYSISSIFTGNMSPLTPMANIFYTFHYIIIYCIGIGVFLHFLIINLELIIRNRKS
;
A
#
# COMPACT_ATOMS: atom_id res chain seq x y z
N MET A 1 10.18 -24.42 10.15
CA MET A 1 10.46 -23.36 11.14
C MET A 1 10.75 -22.01 10.49
N ILE A 2 11.66 -21.90 9.52
CA ILE A 2 11.90 -20.65 8.76
C ILE A 2 10.68 -20.24 7.93
N LEU A 3 10.06 -21.18 7.20
CA LEU A 3 8.82 -20.90 6.43
C LEU A 3 7.63 -20.50 7.31
N THR A 4 7.53 -21.04 8.53
CA THR A 4 6.49 -20.65 9.49
C THR A 4 6.76 -19.27 10.09
N LEU A 5 8.01 -18.89 10.38
CA LEU A 5 8.36 -17.53 10.78
C LEU A 5 8.10 -16.50 9.67
N ILE A 6 8.36 -16.86 8.41
CA ILE A 6 8.13 -15.99 7.25
C ILE A 6 6.62 -15.81 6.99
N ASN A 7 5.80 -16.86 7.09
CA ASN A 7 4.35 -16.75 6.92
C ASN A 7 3.63 -16.02 8.07
N ILE A 8 4.16 -16.08 9.30
CA ILE A 8 3.58 -15.32 10.44
C ILE A 8 3.91 -13.83 10.32
N SER A 9 5.01 -13.49 9.64
CA SER A 9 5.52 -12.12 9.53
C SER A 9 5.00 -11.35 8.31
N PHE A 10 4.63 -12.02 7.22
CA PHE A 10 4.21 -11.37 5.97
C PHE A 10 2.75 -11.74 5.63
N GLY A 11 1.92 -10.73 5.36
CA GLY A 11 0.59 -10.99 4.77
C GLY A 11 0.75 -11.67 3.41
N ILE A 12 -0.19 -12.55 3.03
CA ILE A 12 -0.07 -13.41 1.82
C ILE A 12 0.26 -12.58 0.56
N GLY A 13 -0.40 -11.44 0.35
CA GLY A 13 -0.12 -10.56 -0.80
C GLY A 13 1.27 -9.91 -0.76
N GLU A 14 1.74 -9.52 0.42
CA GLU A 14 3.07 -8.95 0.61
C GLU A 14 4.17 -9.99 0.37
N PHE A 15 3.92 -11.24 0.78
CA PHE A 15 4.83 -12.36 0.56
C PHE A 15 5.05 -12.63 -0.93
N PHE A 16 3.97 -12.66 -1.73
CA PHE A 16 4.10 -12.84 -3.19
C PHE A 16 4.83 -11.68 -3.85
N SER A 17 4.50 -10.44 -3.52
CA SER A 17 5.16 -9.25 -4.08
C SER A 17 6.66 -9.22 -3.74
N THR A 18 7.01 -9.50 -2.47
CA THR A 18 8.40 -9.55 -2.00
C THR A 18 9.18 -10.66 -2.70
N THR A 19 8.61 -11.87 -2.76
CA THR A 19 9.25 -13.02 -3.40
C THR A 19 9.50 -12.75 -4.89
N PHE A 20 8.51 -12.18 -5.58
CA PHE A 20 8.64 -11.80 -6.98
C PHE A 20 9.78 -10.78 -7.21
N LEU A 21 9.84 -9.73 -6.39
CA LEU A 21 10.87 -8.69 -6.52
C LEU A 21 12.27 -9.23 -6.23
N ILE A 22 12.41 -10.07 -5.19
CA ILE A 22 13.67 -10.77 -4.87
C ILE A 22 14.10 -11.67 -6.03
N LEU A 23 13.19 -12.45 -6.61
CA LEU A 23 13.49 -13.34 -7.74
C LEU A 23 13.97 -12.57 -8.97
N ILE A 24 13.37 -11.42 -9.27
CA ILE A 24 13.82 -10.55 -10.37
C ILE A 24 15.25 -10.06 -10.13
N ILE A 25 15.54 -9.53 -8.93
CA ILE A 25 16.87 -9.03 -8.58
C ILE A 25 17.89 -10.16 -8.64
N LEU A 26 17.59 -11.33 -8.07
CA LEU A 26 18.48 -12.49 -8.10
C LEU A 26 18.72 -12.99 -9.52
N SER A 27 17.69 -13.02 -10.37
CA SER A 27 17.83 -13.38 -11.79
C SER A 27 18.83 -12.47 -12.50
N PHE A 28 18.73 -11.16 -12.24
CA PHE A 28 19.68 -10.18 -12.76
C PHE A 28 21.11 -10.39 -12.21
N CYS A 29 21.25 -10.64 -10.91
CA CYS A 29 22.56 -10.92 -10.30
C CYS A 29 23.19 -12.19 -10.89
N VAL A 30 22.42 -13.27 -11.07
CA VAL A 30 22.87 -14.51 -11.69
C VAL A 30 23.28 -14.29 -13.13
N TYR A 31 22.52 -13.48 -13.88
CA TYR A 31 22.87 -13.09 -15.25
C TYR A 31 24.21 -12.35 -15.30
N LEU A 32 24.43 -11.35 -14.43
CA LEU A 32 25.72 -10.65 -14.33
C LEU A 32 26.86 -11.61 -13.99
N TYR A 33 26.64 -12.54 -13.05
CA TYR A 33 27.65 -13.53 -12.69
C TYR A 33 27.99 -14.46 -13.87
N ARG A 34 27.00 -14.89 -14.65
CA ARG A 34 27.23 -15.68 -15.88
C ARG A 34 28.03 -14.89 -16.91
N ILE A 35 27.69 -13.61 -17.12
CA ILE A 35 28.44 -12.72 -18.01
C ILE A 35 29.90 -12.58 -17.57
N SER A 36 30.16 -12.48 -16.26
CA SER A 36 31.52 -12.33 -15.74
C SER A 36 32.46 -13.45 -16.21
N LYS A 37 31.94 -14.68 -16.38
CA LYS A 37 32.71 -15.83 -16.87
C LYS A 37 33.12 -15.69 -18.34
N LYS A 38 32.37 -14.92 -19.14
CA LYS A 38 32.63 -14.68 -20.56
C LYS A 38 33.70 -13.59 -20.78
N TYR A 39 33.76 -12.57 -19.93
CA TYR A 39 34.69 -11.45 -20.07
C TYR A 39 35.93 -11.62 -19.18
N GLN A 40 36.99 -12.21 -19.72
CA GLN A 40 38.20 -12.54 -18.94
C GLN A 40 38.84 -11.32 -18.26
N LYS A 41 38.91 -10.16 -18.94
CA LYS A 41 39.56 -8.95 -18.41
C LYS A 41 38.83 -8.31 -17.23
N SER A 42 37.51 -8.47 -17.14
CA SER A 42 36.66 -7.82 -16.12
C SER A 42 35.92 -8.82 -15.24
N LYS A 43 36.27 -10.11 -15.33
CA LYS A 43 35.63 -11.21 -14.60
C LYS A 43 35.49 -10.92 -13.12
N TYR A 44 36.56 -10.46 -12.48
CA TYR A 44 36.59 -10.18 -11.04
C TYR A 44 35.69 -9.00 -10.66
N ALA A 45 35.74 -7.91 -11.43
CA ALA A 45 34.89 -6.74 -11.19
C ALA A 45 33.39 -7.08 -11.33
N ILE A 46 33.01 -7.79 -12.40
CA ILE A 46 31.60 -8.15 -12.66
C ILE A 46 31.11 -9.19 -11.64
N SER A 47 31.97 -10.14 -11.23
CA SER A 47 31.64 -11.10 -10.16
C SER A 47 31.42 -10.40 -8.82
N CYS A 48 32.31 -9.49 -8.44
CA CYS A 48 32.17 -8.72 -7.20
C CYS A 48 30.92 -7.84 -7.22
N LEU A 49 30.61 -7.23 -8.36
CA LEU A 49 29.38 -6.45 -8.54
C LEU A 49 28.13 -7.31 -8.33
N SER A 50 28.07 -8.51 -8.92
CA SER A 50 26.95 -9.44 -8.71
C SER A 50 26.78 -9.84 -7.24
N ILE A 51 27.89 -10.10 -6.53
CA ILE A 51 27.89 -10.43 -5.11
C ILE A 51 27.40 -9.23 -4.28
N ILE A 52 27.94 -8.02 -4.53
CA ILE A 52 27.51 -6.79 -3.86
C ILE A 52 26.02 -6.57 -4.06
N LEU A 53 25.52 -6.65 -5.30
CA LEU A 53 24.10 -6.44 -5.59
C LEU A 53 23.23 -7.46 -4.87
N THR A 54 23.65 -8.72 -4.82
CA THR A 54 22.92 -9.76 -4.07
C THR A 54 22.87 -9.44 -2.58
N LEU A 55 24.00 -9.09 -1.97
CA LEU A 55 24.06 -8.76 -0.55
C LEU A 55 23.26 -7.50 -0.24
N HIS A 56 23.50 -6.43 -0.99
CA HIS A 56 23.01 -5.08 -0.73
C HIS A 56 21.53 -4.89 -1.10
N LEU A 57 21.05 -5.57 -2.14
CA LEU A 57 19.65 -5.47 -2.59
C LEU A 57 18.77 -6.60 -2.09
N VAL A 58 19.32 -7.78 -1.76
CA VAL A 58 18.49 -8.92 -1.33
C VAL A 58 18.73 -9.22 0.14
N VAL A 59 19.95 -9.60 0.52
CA VAL A 59 20.23 -10.16 1.86
C VAL A 59 19.99 -9.13 2.96
N PHE A 60 20.64 -7.96 2.90
CA PHE A 60 20.51 -6.96 3.95
C PHE A 60 19.11 -6.34 4.06
N PRO A 61 18.45 -5.91 2.97
CA PRO A 61 17.08 -5.40 3.05
C PRO A 61 16.10 -6.45 3.59
N PHE A 62 16.26 -7.72 3.23
CA PHE A 62 15.44 -8.80 3.77
C PHE A 62 15.64 -8.98 5.27
N LEU A 63 16.89 -9.04 5.73
CA LEU A 63 17.22 -9.13 7.17
C LEU A 63 16.67 -7.93 7.95
N TYR A 64 16.84 -6.70 7.44
CA TYR A 64 16.31 -5.51 8.09
C TYR A 64 14.78 -5.51 8.16
N THR A 65 14.11 -6.03 7.13
CA THR A 65 12.64 -6.18 7.14
C THR A 65 12.22 -7.13 8.25
N LEU A 66 12.88 -8.29 8.39
CA LEU A 66 12.60 -9.22 9.48
C LEU A 66 12.81 -8.58 10.86
N MET A 67 13.89 -7.81 11.02
CA MET A 67 14.17 -7.11 12.27
C MET A 67 13.12 -6.07 12.61
N LEU A 68 12.65 -5.27 11.65
CA LEU A 68 11.60 -4.27 11.86
C LEU A 68 10.25 -4.91 12.17
N LYS A 69 9.94 -6.05 11.55
CA LYS A 69 8.73 -6.80 11.84
C LYS A 69 8.75 -7.45 13.22
N SER A 70 9.92 -7.91 13.68
CA SER A 70 10.08 -8.44 15.03
C SER A 70 10.15 -7.34 16.11
N ASN A 71 10.86 -6.26 15.83
CA ASN A 71 11.02 -5.11 16.71
C ASN A 71 11.13 -3.81 15.88
N PRO A 72 10.05 -3.02 15.80
CA PRO A 72 9.98 -1.80 14.99
C PRO A 72 10.91 -0.69 15.48
N ALA A 73 11.27 -0.72 16.77
CA ALA A 73 12.23 0.21 17.35
C ALA A 73 13.69 -0.18 17.04
N SER A 74 13.93 -1.20 16.21
CA SER A 74 15.28 -1.62 15.81
C SER A 74 16.04 -0.54 15.05
N PHE A 75 15.32 0.31 14.29
CA PHE A 75 15.94 1.36 13.50
C PHE A 75 15.18 2.68 13.63
N GLU A 76 15.92 3.76 13.74
CA GLU A 76 15.43 5.10 13.54
C GLU A 76 15.64 5.51 12.08
N PHE A 77 14.60 6.05 11.47
CA PHE A 77 14.68 6.61 10.13
C PHE A 77 14.56 8.12 10.26
N LYS A 78 15.39 8.87 9.55
CA LYS A 78 15.30 10.34 9.57
C LYS A 78 13.86 10.77 9.23
N THR A 79 13.27 11.51 10.17
CA THR A 79 11.84 11.82 10.34
C THR A 79 11.16 12.36 9.08
N ALA A 80 11.86 13.13 8.25
CA ALA A 80 11.28 13.74 7.05
C ALA A 80 10.72 12.74 6.01
N ILE A 81 11.22 11.50 5.93
CA ILE A 81 10.77 10.52 4.92
C ILE A 81 9.80 9.49 5.50
N ARG A 82 10.06 9.04 6.74
CA ARG A 82 9.18 8.12 7.47
C ARG A 82 7.85 8.79 7.82
N ASP A 83 7.91 10.01 8.33
CA ASP A 83 6.71 10.71 8.78
C ASP A 83 5.97 11.25 7.56
N SER A 84 6.62 11.74 6.51
CA SER A 84 5.91 12.19 5.29
C SER A 84 5.13 11.08 4.59
N ARG A 85 5.68 9.87 4.40
CA ARG A 85 4.92 8.80 3.73
C ARG A 85 3.84 8.19 4.60
N LYS A 86 4.13 7.94 5.89
CA LYS A 86 3.12 7.41 6.82
C LYS A 86 2.01 8.44 7.02
N GLN A 87 2.35 9.74 7.11
CA GLN A 87 1.41 10.84 7.26
C GLN A 87 0.65 11.14 5.98
N VAL A 88 1.24 11.03 4.79
CA VAL A 88 0.51 11.16 3.50
C VAL A 88 -0.56 10.08 3.39
N VAL A 89 -0.20 8.80 3.55
CA VAL A 89 -1.16 7.69 3.49
C VAL A 89 -2.21 7.81 4.60
N PHE A 90 -1.80 8.20 5.81
CA PHE A 90 -2.72 8.43 6.92
C PHE A 90 -3.65 9.63 6.69
N ASN A 91 -3.15 10.71 6.09
CA ASN A 91 -3.93 11.91 5.79
C ASN A 91 -4.92 11.64 4.66
N GLU A 92 -4.52 10.90 3.61
CA GLU A 92 -5.43 10.43 2.55
C GLU A 92 -6.58 9.63 3.17
N TRP A 93 -6.28 8.63 4.00
CA TRP A 93 -7.31 7.81 4.64
C TRP A 93 -8.15 8.58 5.66
N LEU A 94 -7.57 9.55 6.38
CA LEU A 94 -8.32 10.41 7.27
C LEU A 94 -9.28 11.29 6.48
N ASP A 95 -8.86 11.85 5.35
CA ASP A 95 -9.70 12.69 4.51
C ASP A 95 -10.85 11.86 3.90
N ASP A 96 -10.53 10.67 3.36
CA ASP A 96 -11.50 9.73 2.81
C ASP A 96 -12.54 9.26 3.85
N SER A 97 -12.11 9.04 5.10
CA SER A 97 -13.00 8.54 6.17
C SER A 97 -13.68 9.62 7.00
N LYS A 98 -13.27 10.89 6.88
CA LYS A 98 -13.71 12.00 7.75
C LYS A 98 -15.23 12.18 7.78
N ASN A 99 -15.86 12.04 6.61
CA ASN A 99 -17.28 12.31 6.43
C ASN A 99 -18.15 11.08 6.70
N ILE A 100 -17.59 9.87 6.69
CA ILE A 100 -18.35 8.62 6.86
C ILE A 100 -19.18 8.60 8.15
N PRO A 101 -18.66 8.96 9.34
CA PRO A 101 -19.47 9.00 10.57
C PRO A 101 -20.63 10.00 10.49
N TYR A 102 -20.42 11.15 9.84
CA TYR A 102 -21.46 12.15 9.65
C TYR A 102 -22.56 11.63 8.72
N GLU A 103 -22.18 10.96 7.62
CA GLU A 103 -23.13 10.36 6.68
C GLU A 103 -23.96 9.23 7.32
N ILE A 104 -23.31 8.34 8.09
CA ILE A 104 -24.02 7.31 8.86
C ILE A 104 -25.06 7.97 9.79
N LYS A 105 -24.64 8.98 10.57
CA LYS A 105 -25.53 9.69 11.49
C LYS A 105 -26.68 10.38 10.75
N TYR A 106 -26.41 10.97 9.58
CA TYR A 106 -27.44 11.60 8.75
C TYR A 106 -28.49 10.60 8.27
N LEU A 107 -28.07 9.43 7.76
CA LEU A 107 -28.99 8.37 7.32
C LEU A 107 -29.75 7.73 8.48
N GLU A 108 -29.10 7.53 9.62
CA GLU A 108 -29.74 7.04 10.85
C GLU A 108 -30.80 8.04 11.38
N ASN A 109 -30.55 9.35 11.23
CA ASN A 109 -31.55 10.38 11.56
C ASN A 109 -32.76 10.33 10.62
N ILE A 110 -32.56 10.12 9.30
CA ILE A 110 -33.67 9.94 8.35
C ILE A 110 -34.48 8.70 8.73
N LYS A 111 -33.80 7.61 9.09
CA LYS A 111 -34.44 6.37 9.56
C LYS A 111 -35.27 6.60 10.83
N SER A 112 -34.74 7.35 11.79
CA SER A 112 -35.40 7.58 13.07
C SER A 112 -36.56 8.56 12.98
N SER A 113 -36.49 9.52 12.06
CA SER A 113 -37.49 10.60 11.94
C SER A 113 -38.72 10.25 11.11
N ASN A 114 -38.70 9.19 10.29
CA ASN A 114 -39.75 8.96 9.30
C ASN A 114 -40.11 7.49 9.06
N TYR A 115 -40.61 6.78 10.08
CA TYR A 115 -40.95 5.34 9.93
C TYR A 115 -41.92 5.04 8.77
N THR A 116 -42.84 5.96 8.49
CA THR A 116 -43.82 5.82 7.40
C THR A 116 -43.15 5.84 6.01
N ILE A 117 -42.12 6.68 5.80
CA ILE A 117 -41.46 6.77 4.50
C ILE A 117 -40.55 5.57 4.22
N LEU A 118 -40.00 4.95 5.27
CA LEU A 118 -39.13 3.78 5.13
C LEU A 118 -39.84 2.58 4.52
N ASN A 119 -41.16 2.49 4.70
CA ASN A 119 -41.97 1.40 4.15
C ASN A 119 -42.50 1.66 2.75
N LYS A 120 -42.37 2.90 2.24
CA LYS A 120 -42.72 3.20 0.85
C LYS A 120 -41.78 2.48 -0.11
N SER A 121 -42.35 1.97 -1.20
CA SER A 121 -41.57 1.41 -2.28
C SER A 121 -40.86 2.50 -3.07
N LEU A 122 -39.76 2.15 -3.74
CA LEU A 122 -39.07 3.12 -4.60
C LEU A 122 -39.98 3.60 -5.74
N LYS A 123 -40.94 2.79 -6.20
CA LYS A 123 -41.92 3.23 -7.21
C LYS A 123 -42.83 4.34 -6.69
N GLU A 124 -43.27 4.25 -5.43
CA GLU A 124 -44.10 5.29 -4.79
C GLU A 124 -43.32 6.60 -4.61
N LEU A 125 -42.00 6.52 -4.42
CA LEU A 125 -41.12 7.67 -4.30
C LEU A 125 -40.81 8.38 -5.64
N LYS A 126 -41.34 7.90 -6.78
CA LYS A 126 -41.28 8.67 -8.04
C LYS A 126 -41.95 10.03 -7.88
N GLN A 127 -42.98 10.10 -7.04
CA GLN A 127 -43.57 11.36 -6.61
C GLN A 127 -42.76 11.96 -5.46
N LEU A 128 -42.60 13.29 -5.49
CA LEU A 128 -41.97 14.03 -4.40
C LEU A 128 -42.70 13.73 -3.08
N THR A 129 -42.00 13.09 -2.14
CA THR A 129 -42.54 12.82 -0.82
C THR A 129 -41.90 13.76 0.18
N PHE A 130 -42.75 14.55 0.84
CA PHE A 130 -42.32 15.52 1.87
C PHE A 130 -42.35 14.86 3.24
N THR A 131 -41.31 15.11 4.02
CA THR A 131 -41.19 14.68 5.41
C THR A 131 -40.92 15.88 6.32
N ASP A 132 -40.90 15.65 7.62
CA ASP A 132 -40.61 16.67 8.63
C ASP A 132 -39.21 17.27 8.54
N SER A 133 -38.30 16.69 7.75
CA SER A 133 -36.90 17.16 7.67
C SER A 133 -36.34 17.18 6.24
N SER A 134 -36.97 16.48 5.30
CA SER A 134 -36.43 16.26 3.95
C SER A 134 -37.51 16.07 2.89
N ILE A 135 -37.12 16.23 1.62
CA ILE A 135 -37.93 15.90 0.46
C ILE A 135 -37.23 14.73 -0.25
N ILE A 136 -37.97 13.67 -0.54
CA ILE A 136 -37.43 12.43 -1.12
C ILE A 136 -38.07 12.18 -2.47
N HIS A 137 -37.25 11.82 -3.45
CA HIS A 137 -37.66 11.49 -4.81
C HIS A 137 -36.80 10.36 -5.36
N SER A 138 -37.38 9.43 -6.10
CA SER A 138 -36.67 8.39 -6.84
C SER A 138 -36.83 8.57 -8.34
N ASP A 139 -35.74 8.39 -9.06
CA ASP A 139 -35.68 8.33 -10.51
C ASP A 139 -35.07 7.00 -10.96
N PHE A 140 -35.42 6.53 -12.15
CA PHE A 140 -35.04 5.22 -12.65
C PHE A 140 -34.42 5.37 -14.03
N ASN A 141 -33.13 5.10 -14.12
CA ASN A 141 -32.38 5.22 -15.36
C ASN A 141 -31.82 3.86 -15.78
N PHE A 142 -31.77 3.61 -17.09
CA PHE A 142 -31.12 2.41 -17.61
C PHE A 142 -29.61 2.50 -17.40
N SER A 143 -29.02 1.42 -16.85
CA SER A 143 -27.57 1.35 -16.74
C SER A 143 -26.97 0.98 -18.10
N ILE A 144 -26.22 1.89 -18.72
CA ILE A 144 -25.44 1.61 -19.92
C ILE A 144 -23.99 1.32 -19.48
N PRO A 145 -23.36 0.19 -19.85
CA PRO A 145 -23.77 -0.80 -20.85
C PRO A 145 -24.23 -2.12 -20.21
N SER A 146 -25.46 -2.22 -19.68
CA SER A 146 -25.98 -3.50 -19.18
C SER A 146 -26.59 -4.34 -20.31
N ARG A 147 -26.12 -5.59 -20.45
CA ARG A 147 -26.69 -6.63 -21.32
C ARG A 147 -28.05 -7.17 -20.84
N ASN A 148 -28.48 -6.83 -19.61
CA ASN A 148 -29.56 -7.53 -18.90
C ASN A 148 -30.76 -6.63 -18.49
N ASN A 149 -30.98 -5.49 -19.16
CA ASN A 149 -32.03 -4.53 -18.79
C ASN A 149 -31.93 -4.06 -17.32
N ASP A 150 -30.72 -4.02 -16.75
CA ASP A 150 -30.54 -3.56 -15.37
C ASP A 150 -30.81 -2.06 -15.29
N LEU A 151 -31.69 -1.70 -14.37
CA LEU A 151 -32.01 -0.32 -14.04
C LEU A 151 -31.22 0.11 -12.83
N THR A 152 -30.98 1.41 -12.74
CA THR A 152 -30.45 2.07 -11.56
C THR A 152 -31.51 3.02 -11.03
N ALA A 153 -32.03 2.72 -9.85
CA ALA A 153 -32.81 3.66 -9.08
C ALA A 153 -31.86 4.66 -8.40
N THR A 154 -32.04 5.95 -8.68
CA THR A 154 -31.37 7.04 -7.98
C THR A 154 -32.38 7.68 -7.02
N ILE A 155 -32.12 7.61 -5.72
CA ILE A 155 -32.94 8.29 -4.71
C ILE A 155 -32.25 9.59 -4.32
N TYR A 156 -32.95 10.70 -4.54
CA TYR A 156 -32.55 12.04 -4.16
C TYR A 156 -33.18 12.41 -2.83
N ILE A 157 -32.35 12.95 -1.93
CA ILE A 157 -32.78 13.45 -0.63
C ILE A 157 -32.38 14.92 -0.55
N PHE A 158 -33.37 15.79 -0.56
CA PHE A 158 -33.23 17.24 -0.44
C PHE A 158 -33.58 17.69 0.98
N ASP A 159 -33.01 18.81 1.41
CA ASP A 159 -33.55 19.53 2.58
C ASP A 159 -34.86 20.25 2.23
N LYS A 160 -35.53 20.81 3.25
CA LYS A 160 -36.76 21.58 3.08
C LYS A 160 -36.62 22.82 2.20
N ARG A 161 -35.39 23.29 1.94
CA ARG A 161 -35.11 24.43 1.08
C ARG A 161 -34.89 23.99 -0.38
N GLY A 162 -34.98 22.70 -0.67
CA GLY A 162 -34.75 22.13 -1.99
C GLY A 162 -33.27 21.91 -2.32
N LEU A 163 -32.35 22.04 -1.35
CA LEU A 163 -30.95 21.76 -1.58
C LEU A 163 -30.69 20.26 -1.47
N LEU A 164 -30.08 19.68 -2.51
CA LEU A 164 -29.72 18.27 -2.52
C LEU A 164 -28.68 17.97 -1.43
N LYS A 165 -28.99 17.03 -0.54
CA LYS A 165 -28.10 16.57 0.54
C LYS A 165 -27.45 15.24 0.24
N LYS A 166 -28.16 14.31 -0.39
CA LYS A 166 -27.65 12.96 -0.65
C LYS A 166 -28.30 12.37 -1.89
N LYS A 167 -27.53 11.56 -2.62
CA LYS A 167 -28.01 10.63 -3.63
C LYS A 167 -27.69 9.20 -3.18
N LEU A 168 -28.63 8.29 -3.34
CA LEU A 168 -28.45 6.87 -3.12
C LEU A 168 -28.69 6.15 -4.45
N TYR A 169 -27.93 5.10 -4.70
CA TYR A 169 -28.00 4.35 -5.96
C TYR A 169 -28.30 2.89 -5.69
N LYS A 170 -29.22 2.32 -6.46
CA LYS A 170 -29.52 0.89 -6.39
C LYS A 170 -29.71 0.30 -7.77
N GLY A 171 -28.84 -0.65 -8.12
CA GLY A 171 -28.98 -1.47 -9.32
C GLY A 171 -29.92 -2.65 -9.10
N GLY A 172 -30.68 -3.01 -10.12
CA GLY A 172 -31.52 -4.22 -10.11
C GLY A 172 -32.48 -4.30 -11.29
N SER A 173 -33.28 -5.36 -11.30
CA SER A 173 -34.38 -5.50 -12.26
C SER A 173 -35.50 -4.49 -11.95
N GLN A 174 -36.28 -4.09 -12.96
CA GLN A 174 -37.41 -3.17 -12.79
C GLN A 174 -38.37 -3.61 -11.67
N THR A 175 -38.76 -4.89 -11.67
CA THR A 175 -39.69 -5.44 -10.67
C THR A 175 -39.09 -5.47 -9.27
N GLY A 176 -37.79 -5.74 -9.16
CA GLY A 176 -37.06 -5.71 -7.89
C GLY A 176 -36.95 -4.30 -7.33
N LEU A 177 -36.61 -3.31 -8.17
CA LEU A 177 -36.49 -1.92 -7.74
C LEU A 177 -37.86 -1.31 -7.41
N ASP A 178 -38.90 -1.58 -8.21
CA ASP A 178 -40.24 -1.03 -7.98
C ASP A 178 -40.84 -1.47 -6.64
N SER A 179 -40.53 -2.68 -6.18
CA SER A 179 -41.03 -3.25 -4.92
C SER A 179 -40.09 -3.02 -3.73
N MET A 180 -38.85 -2.61 -3.98
CA MET A 180 -37.87 -2.37 -2.93
C MET A 180 -38.32 -1.22 -2.02
N LYS A 181 -38.19 -1.42 -0.70
CA LYS A 181 -38.54 -0.40 0.28
C LYS A 181 -37.41 0.62 0.43
N PHE A 182 -37.75 1.90 0.61
CA PHE A 182 -36.74 2.92 0.86
C PHE A 182 -35.86 2.60 2.08
N GLY A 183 -36.47 2.06 3.14
CA GLY A 183 -35.75 1.66 4.34
C GLY A 183 -34.71 0.56 4.11
N SER A 184 -34.91 -0.35 3.13
CA SER A 184 -33.87 -1.32 2.79
C SER A 184 -32.68 -0.65 2.12
N VAL A 185 -32.92 0.32 1.23
CA VAL A 185 -31.82 1.07 0.58
C VAL A 185 -31.02 1.87 1.60
N ILE A 186 -31.68 2.53 2.55
CA ILE A 186 -30.99 3.22 3.65
C ILE A 186 -30.14 2.25 4.47
N ASN A 187 -30.68 1.08 4.83
CA ASN A 187 -29.93 0.10 5.64
C ASN A 187 -28.72 -0.46 4.88
N GLU A 188 -28.86 -0.72 3.58
CA GLU A 188 -27.74 -1.14 2.75
C GLU A 188 -26.64 -0.08 2.70
N ASP A 189 -26.98 1.20 2.50
CA ASP A 189 -26.00 2.30 2.46
C ASP A 189 -25.33 2.50 3.83
N ILE A 190 -26.09 2.44 4.93
CA ILE A 190 -25.54 2.49 6.30
C ILE A 190 -24.57 1.33 6.53
N ASN A 191 -24.94 0.11 6.14
CA ASN A 191 -24.10 -1.07 6.32
C ASN A 191 -22.82 -0.97 5.47
N TYR A 192 -22.94 -0.50 4.24
CA TYR A 192 -21.79 -0.20 3.38
C TYR A 192 -20.85 0.81 4.05
N LEU A 193 -21.36 1.95 4.50
CA LEU A 193 -20.58 2.99 5.19
C LEU A 193 -19.95 2.47 6.50
N LYS A 194 -20.66 1.63 7.27
CA LYS A 194 -20.11 0.98 8.48
C LYS A 194 -18.96 0.03 8.15
N ASN A 195 -19.08 -0.72 7.06
CA ASN A 195 -18.02 -1.60 6.57
C ASN A 195 -16.81 -0.81 6.09
N GLU A 196 -17.01 0.26 5.32
CA GLU A 196 -15.95 1.20 4.92
C GLU A 196 -15.25 1.79 6.14
N LEU A 197 -16.01 2.31 7.11
CA LEU A 197 -15.45 2.84 8.35
C LEU A 197 -14.65 1.79 9.13
N HIS A 198 -15.14 0.54 9.17
CA HIS A 198 -14.42 -0.57 9.77
C HIS A 198 -13.13 -0.88 9.02
N TYR A 199 -13.16 -0.91 7.69
CA TYR A 199 -12.00 -1.09 6.83
C TYR A 199 -10.92 -0.05 7.12
N TYR A 200 -11.26 1.25 7.17
CA TYR A 200 -10.30 2.31 7.50
C TYR A 200 -9.75 2.18 8.93
N LYS A 201 -10.57 1.77 9.90
CA LYS A 201 -10.10 1.50 11.27
C LYS A 201 -9.11 0.35 11.33
N VAL A 202 -9.36 -0.73 10.58
CA VAL A 202 -8.44 -1.88 10.48
C VAL A 202 -7.15 -1.46 9.78
N LYS A 203 -7.22 -0.72 8.68
CA LYS A 203 -6.05 -0.22 7.95
C LYS A 203 -5.20 0.72 8.79
N LYS A 204 -5.83 1.61 9.56
CA LYS A 204 -5.15 2.46 10.55
C LYS A 204 -4.45 1.60 11.61
N ALA A 205 -5.14 0.60 12.17
CA ALA A 205 -4.55 -0.31 13.13
C ALA A 205 -3.39 -1.12 12.54
N GLU A 206 -3.44 -1.53 11.27
CA GLU A 206 -2.33 -2.19 10.57
C GLU A 206 -1.14 -1.24 10.39
N LEU A 207 -1.39 0.01 10.02
CA LEU A 207 -0.38 1.07 9.89
C LEU A 207 0.29 1.38 11.25
N ASP A 208 -0.49 1.29 12.34
CA ASP A 208 -0.02 1.47 13.70
C ASP A 208 0.68 0.23 14.26
N ARG A 209 0.32 -0.98 13.78
CA ARG A 209 0.90 -2.27 14.18
C ARG A 209 2.13 -2.71 13.38
N ASN A 210 2.92 -1.77 12.86
CA ASN A 210 4.24 -2.05 12.25
C ASN A 210 4.23 -2.80 10.91
N ASN A 211 3.07 -2.95 10.25
CA ASN A 211 2.99 -3.48 8.89
C ASN A 211 3.41 -2.47 7.81
N PHE A 212 3.87 -1.27 8.19
CA PHE A 212 4.42 -0.29 7.26
C PHE A 212 5.73 -0.78 6.62
N TRP A 213 6.58 -1.48 7.38
CA TRP A 213 7.90 -1.90 6.92
C TRP A 213 7.82 -3.22 6.14
N THR A 214 7.62 -3.07 4.85
CA THR A 214 7.71 -4.14 3.85
C THR A 214 9.08 -4.10 3.18
N TYR A 215 9.47 -5.20 2.52
CA TYR A 215 10.73 -5.21 1.76
C TYR A 215 10.79 -4.09 0.72
N ALA A 216 9.67 -3.84 0.01
CA ALA A 216 9.59 -2.80 -1.02
C ALA A 216 9.71 -1.37 -0.44
N THR A 217 9.15 -1.13 0.74
CA THR A 217 9.23 0.19 1.39
C THR A 217 10.59 0.42 2.06
N LEU A 218 11.25 -0.66 2.51
CA LEU A 218 12.56 -0.59 3.17
C LEU A 218 13.74 -0.55 2.20
N LEU A 219 13.62 -1.17 1.02
CA LEU A 219 14.71 -1.29 0.05
C LEU A 219 15.41 0.05 -0.27
N PRO A 220 14.71 1.18 -0.53
CA PRO A 220 15.36 2.47 -0.76
C PRO A 220 16.17 2.98 0.45
N TYR A 221 15.73 2.69 1.67
CA TYR A 221 16.46 3.05 2.89
C TYR A 221 17.68 2.17 3.09
N SER A 222 17.57 0.87 2.83
CA SER A 222 18.72 -0.04 2.91
C SER A 222 19.79 0.34 1.89
N ILE A 223 19.42 0.71 0.66
CA ILE A 223 20.37 1.17 -0.37
C ILE A 223 21.04 2.48 0.06
N SER A 224 20.25 3.44 0.53
CA SER A 224 20.78 4.76 0.91
C SER A 224 21.49 4.77 2.27
N SER A 225 21.32 3.73 3.10
CA SER A 225 21.90 3.64 4.44
C SER A 225 23.41 3.84 4.45
N ILE A 226 24.11 3.31 3.43
CA ILE A 226 25.57 3.40 3.31
C ILE A 226 26.05 4.82 2.94
N PHE A 227 25.21 5.63 2.31
CA PHE A 227 25.62 6.92 1.74
C PHE A 227 25.03 8.14 2.46
N THR A 228 23.89 8.00 3.12
CA THR A 228 23.09 9.17 3.56
C THR A 228 22.75 9.19 5.05
N GLY A 229 22.99 8.08 5.77
CA GLY A 229 22.60 7.97 7.17
C GLY A 229 21.08 8.13 7.39
N ASN A 230 20.26 7.78 6.39
CA ASN A 230 18.80 7.87 6.46
C ASN A 230 18.16 6.84 7.39
N MET A 231 18.95 5.86 7.84
CA MET A 231 18.56 4.75 8.71
C MET A 231 19.68 4.53 9.72
N SER A 232 19.35 4.60 11.00
CA SER A 232 20.26 4.43 12.12
C SER A 232 19.82 3.25 13.00
N PRO A 233 20.70 2.28 13.27
CA PRO A 233 20.39 1.18 14.18
C PRO A 233 20.29 1.64 15.64
N LEU A 234 19.22 1.23 16.35
CA LEU A 234 19.01 1.55 17.77
C LEU A 234 19.25 0.36 18.69
N THR A 235 18.89 -0.86 18.24
CA THR A 235 19.05 -2.06 19.07
C THR A 235 20.45 -2.68 18.91
N PRO A 236 20.96 -3.42 19.90
CA PRO A 236 22.27 -4.09 19.79
C PRO A 236 22.36 -5.01 18.57
N MET A 237 21.32 -5.80 18.30
CA MET A 237 21.27 -6.66 17.11
C MET A 237 21.28 -5.83 15.82
N ALA A 238 20.52 -4.73 15.75
CA ALA A 238 20.49 -3.87 14.57
C ALA A 238 21.87 -3.27 14.31
N ASN A 239 22.58 -2.85 15.36
CA ASN A 239 23.93 -2.32 15.29
C ASN A 239 24.91 -3.35 14.73
N ILE A 240 24.83 -4.61 15.20
CA ILE A 240 25.69 -5.70 14.70
C ILE A 240 25.47 -5.91 13.20
N PHE A 241 24.21 -6.10 12.77
CA PHE A 241 23.91 -6.32 11.35
C PHE A 241 24.27 -5.12 10.48
N TYR A 242 24.01 -3.90 10.96
CA TYR A 242 24.37 -2.67 10.26
C TYR A 242 25.89 -2.52 10.11
N THR A 243 26.66 -2.87 11.14
CA THR A 243 28.12 -2.85 11.10
C THR A 243 28.67 -3.89 10.13
N PHE A 244 28.15 -5.14 10.18
CA PHE A 244 28.53 -6.17 9.22
C PHE A 244 28.22 -5.77 7.78
N HIS A 245 27.05 -5.17 7.56
CA HIS A 245 26.68 -4.63 6.26
C HIS A 245 27.71 -3.61 5.75
N TYR A 246 28.04 -2.64 6.60
CA TYR A 246 29.00 -1.59 6.25
C TYR A 246 30.38 -2.17 5.94
N ILE A 247 30.92 -3.04 6.81
CA ILE A 247 32.23 -3.67 6.64
C ILE A 247 32.29 -4.47 5.34
N ILE A 248 31.29 -5.31 5.07
CA ILE A 248 31.29 -6.17 3.88
C ILE A 248 31.28 -5.33 2.61
N ILE A 249 30.43 -4.30 2.54
CA ILE A 249 30.33 -3.44 1.35
C ILE A 249 31.61 -2.62 1.17
N TYR A 250 32.20 -2.08 2.24
CA TYR A 250 33.47 -1.36 2.15
C TYR A 250 34.62 -2.26 1.72
N CYS A 251 34.75 -3.46 2.28
CA CYS A 251 35.80 -4.41 1.91
C CYS A 251 35.73 -4.78 0.43
N ILE A 252 34.53 -5.08 -0.09
CA ILE A 252 34.39 -5.42 -1.51
C ILE A 252 34.61 -4.17 -2.38
N GLY A 253 34.09 -3.01 -1.98
CA GLY A 253 34.27 -1.75 -2.70
C GLY A 253 35.74 -1.35 -2.84
N ILE A 254 36.50 -1.38 -1.74
CA ILE A 254 37.94 -1.14 -1.72
C ILE A 254 38.67 -2.19 -2.57
N GLY A 255 38.30 -3.47 -2.46
CA GLY A 255 38.92 -4.53 -3.25
C GLY A 255 38.75 -4.33 -4.76
N VAL A 256 37.55 -3.95 -5.20
CA VAL A 256 37.28 -3.63 -6.61
C VAL A 256 38.06 -2.39 -7.05
N PHE A 257 38.08 -1.33 -6.24
CA PHE A 257 38.82 -0.10 -6.55
C PHE A 257 40.33 -0.37 -6.69
N LEU A 258 40.93 -1.07 -5.72
CA LEU A 258 42.35 -1.43 -5.75
C LEU A 258 42.69 -2.30 -6.97
N HIS A 259 41.83 -3.24 -7.35
CA HIS A 259 42.02 -4.06 -8.53
C HIS A 259 42.10 -3.21 -9.81
N PHE A 260 41.19 -2.24 -9.99
CA PHE A 260 41.24 -1.32 -11.12
C PHE A 260 42.45 -0.39 -11.08
N LEU A 261 42.85 0.09 -9.89
CA LEU A 261 44.02 0.94 -9.73
C LEU A 261 45.30 0.19 -10.15
N ILE A 262 45.46 -1.06 -9.70
CA ILE A 262 46.62 -1.90 -10.05
C ILE A 262 46.67 -2.14 -11.55
N ILE A 263 45.56 -2.54 -12.19
CA ILE A 263 45.50 -2.78 -13.64
C ILE A 263 45.89 -1.52 -14.43
N ASN A 264 45.37 -0.36 -14.04
CA ASN A 264 45.69 0.90 -14.74
C ASN A 264 47.15 1.32 -14.53
N LEU A 265 47.70 1.15 -13.33
CA LEU A 265 49.12 1.42 -13.06
C LEU A 265 50.03 0.50 -13.88
N GLU A 266 49.71 -0.80 -13.97
CA GLU A 266 50.46 -1.75 -14.81
C GLU A 266 50.44 -1.35 -16.29
N LEU A 267 49.29 -0.91 -16.81
CA LEU A 267 49.16 -0.42 -18.18
C LEU A 267 50.03 0.83 -18.42
N ILE A 268 50.02 1.79 -17.50
CA ILE A 268 50.83 3.01 -17.60
C ILE A 268 52.34 2.68 -17.56
N ILE A 269 52.75 1.80 -16.65
CA ILE A 269 54.17 1.38 -16.53
C ILE A 269 54.62 0.65 -17.80
N ARG A 270 53.78 -0.24 -18.34
CA ARG A 270 54.08 -0.98 -19.57
C ARG A 270 54.22 -0.04 -20.77
N ASN A 271 53.35 0.95 -20.90
CA ASN A 271 53.42 1.94 -21.99
C ASN A 271 54.65 2.86 -21.90
N ARG A 272 55.24 3.05 -20.72
CA ARG A 272 56.50 3.81 -20.55
C ARG A 272 57.77 3.00 -20.86
N LYS A 273 57.69 1.68 -20.90
CA LYS A 273 58.83 0.78 -21.18
C LYS A 273 58.90 0.30 -22.63
N SER A 274 57.87 0.60 -23.43
CA SER A 274 57.83 0.40 -24.89
C SER A 274 58.25 1.67 -25.61
#